data_AF-T0ZQ74-F1
#
_entry.id   AF-T0ZQ74-F1
#
_cell.length_a   1.000
_cell.length_b   1.000
_cell.length_c   1.000
_cell.angle_alpha   90.00
_cell.angle_beta   90.00
_cell.angle_gamma   90.00
#
_symmetry.space_group_name_H-M   'P 1'
#
loop_
_entity.id
_entity.type
_entity.pdbx_description
1 polymer ?
#
loop_
_entity_poly.entity_id
_entity_poly.type
_entity_poly.pdbx_seq_one_letter_code
_entity_poly.pdbx_strand_id
1 'polypeptide(L)'
;MSVPVLTFFNNKGGVGKTSLVFHLAWMFSELGKRVVAIDLDPQANLTSAFLSEDDLEALWDAEQPSPTGTTIFQCIRPLTEVGDILAPHTQRINSRLHLVPGDLSLAGFEDFLSQEWPRALGSEPLYRPFRILSAFWQVAQLAAEQNSA
;
A
#
# COMPACT_ATOMS: atom_id res chain seq x y z
N MET A 1 5.66 -19.38 -0.58
CA MET A 1 5.67 -18.96 -2.00
C MET A 1 5.12 -17.55 -2.04
N SER A 2 5.72 -16.64 -2.82
CA SER A 2 5.21 -15.26 -2.92
C SER A 2 3.88 -15.21 -3.68
N VAL A 3 2.97 -14.36 -3.24
CA VAL A 3 1.71 -14.07 -3.92
C VAL A 3 1.98 -13.15 -5.11
N PRO A 4 1.38 -13.40 -6.30
CA PRO A 4 1.54 -12.53 -7.46
C PRO A 4 1.09 -11.09 -7.19
N VAL A 5 1.89 -10.11 -7.62
CA VAL A 5 1.59 -8.68 -7.51
C VAL A 5 1.43 -8.11 -8.92
N LEU A 6 0.31 -7.45 -9.18
CA LEU A 6 0.01 -6.76 -10.43
C LEU A 6 0.06 -5.25 -10.21
N THR A 7 0.96 -4.57 -10.90
CA THR A 7 1.13 -3.11 -10.78
C THR A 7 0.71 -2.43 -12.08
N PHE A 8 -0.15 -1.43 -11.96
CA PHE A 8 -0.61 -0.61 -13.08
C PHE A 8 0.12 0.73 -13.05
N PHE A 9 1.05 0.92 -13.98
CA PHE A 9 1.90 2.11 -14.05
C PHE A 9 1.69 2.88 -15.35
N ASN A 10 1.64 4.22 -15.28
CA ASN A 10 1.63 5.11 -16.44
C ASN A 10 2.02 6.53 -16.00
N ASN A 11 2.95 7.16 -16.73
CA ASN A 11 3.44 8.52 -16.48
C ASN A 11 2.38 9.61 -16.67
N LYS A 12 1.30 9.36 -17.42
CA LYS A 12 0.23 10.34 -17.65
C LYS A 12 -0.89 10.18 -16.61
N GLY A 13 -1.23 11.28 -15.95
CA GLY A 13 -2.42 11.39 -15.09
C GLY A 13 -3.73 11.31 -15.89
N GLY A 14 -4.82 10.85 -15.26
CA GLY A 14 -6.15 10.87 -15.87
C GLY A 14 -6.41 9.86 -17.00
N VAL A 15 -5.55 8.84 -17.16
CA VAL A 15 -5.72 7.79 -18.20
C VAL A 15 -6.56 6.59 -17.74
N GLY A 16 -7.22 6.67 -16.59
CA GLY A 16 -8.12 5.62 -16.09
C GLY A 16 -7.44 4.48 -15.32
N LYS A 17 -6.16 4.59 -14.92
CA LYS A 17 -5.45 3.55 -14.15
C LYS A 17 -6.19 3.13 -12.89
N THR A 18 -6.52 4.10 -12.04
CA THR A 18 -7.15 3.87 -10.74
C THR A 18 -8.51 3.20 -10.91
N SER A 19 -9.32 3.70 -11.84
CA SER A 19 -10.61 3.11 -12.20
C SER A 19 -10.45 1.67 -12.70
N LEU A 20 -9.44 1.41 -13.53
CA LEU A 20 -9.16 0.06 -14.02
C LEU A 20 -8.75 -0.88 -12.89
N VAL A 21 -7.87 -0.44 -11.98
CA VAL A 21 -7.46 -1.23 -10.80
C VAL A 21 -8.67 -1.53 -9.91
N PHE A 22 -9.50 -0.53 -9.62
CA PHE A 22 -10.73 -0.68 -8.84
C PHE A 22 -11.65 -1.74 -9.46
N HIS A 23 -11.99 -1.62 -10.74
CA HIS A 23 -12.88 -2.57 -11.40
C HIS A 23 -12.27 -3.97 -11.51
N LEU A 24 -10.98 -4.11 -11.82
CA LEU A 24 -10.33 -5.41 -11.87
C LEU A 24 -10.30 -6.11 -10.51
N ALA A 25 -10.10 -5.35 -9.43
CA ALA A 25 -10.12 -5.92 -8.08
C ALA A 25 -11.50 -6.51 -7.73
N TRP A 26 -12.58 -5.79 -8.07
CA TRP A 26 -13.95 -6.30 -7.94
C TRP A 26 -14.20 -7.52 -8.83
N MET A 27 -13.86 -7.45 -10.11
CA MET A 27 -14.05 -8.56 -11.06
C MET A 27 -13.30 -9.82 -10.62
N PHE A 28 -12.05 -9.71 -10.16
CA PHE A 28 -11.30 -10.85 -9.65
C PHE A 28 -11.94 -11.43 -8.39
N SER A 29 -12.45 -10.59 -7.49
CA SER A 29 -13.22 -11.02 -6.32
C SER A 29 -14.49 -11.80 -6.73
N GLU A 30 -15.22 -11.32 -7.72
CA GLU A 30 -16.42 -11.99 -8.27
C GLU A 30 -16.09 -13.32 -8.95
N LEU A 31 -14.91 -13.42 -9.58
CA LEU A 31 -14.36 -14.68 -10.11
C LEU A 31 -13.82 -15.62 -9.02
N GLY A 32 -14.08 -15.32 -7.74
CA GLY A 32 -13.72 -16.14 -6.59
C GLY A 32 -12.26 -16.02 -6.14
N LYS A 33 -11.47 -15.13 -6.75
CA LYS A 33 -10.09 -14.86 -6.31
C LYS A 33 -10.11 -14.03 -5.04
N ARG A 34 -9.13 -14.28 -4.15
CA ARG A 34 -8.86 -13.39 -3.02
C ARG A 34 -7.90 -12.30 -3.50
N VAL A 35 -8.26 -11.06 -3.23
CA VAL A 35 -7.60 -9.87 -3.77
C VAL A 35 -7.36 -8.88 -2.64
N VAL A 36 -6.15 -8.33 -2.61
CA VAL A 36 -5.82 -7.15 -1.83
C VAL A 36 -5.51 -6.04 -2.82
N ALA A 37 -6.33 -4.99 -2.83
CA ALA A 37 -6.02 -3.74 -3.50
C ALA A 37 -5.08 -2.91 -2.62
N ILE A 38 -4.08 -2.27 -3.20
CA ILE A 38 -3.11 -1.46 -2.47
C ILE A 38 -2.97 -0.14 -3.21
N ASP A 39 -3.15 0.96 -2.50
CA ASP A 39 -3.02 2.31 -3.05
C ASP A 39 -1.63 2.88 -2.71
N LEU A 40 -0.79 3.01 -3.73
CA LEU A 40 0.57 3.55 -3.61
C LEU A 40 0.68 4.96 -4.23
N ASP A 41 -0.44 5.59 -4.56
CA ASP A 41 -0.48 6.97 -5.04
C ASP A 41 -0.72 7.89 -3.83
N PRO A 42 0.14 8.89 -3.56
CA PRO A 42 -0.09 9.85 -2.48
C PRO A 42 -1.45 10.57 -2.59
N GLN A 43 -2.04 10.66 -3.78
CA GLN A 43 -3.38 11.25 -3.94
C GLN A 43 -4.51 10.38 -3.38
N ALA A 44 -4.23 9.13 -3.01
CA ALA A 44 -5.16 8.18 -2.39
C ALA A 44 -6.47 7.96 -3.19
N ASN A 45 -6.44 8.15 -4.51
CA ASN A 45 -7.63 8.08 -5.36
C ASN A 45 -8.28 6.69 -5.37
N LEU A 46 -7.49 5.61 -5.22
CA LEU A 46 -8.05 4.26 -5.18
C LEU A 46 -8.76 4.05 -3.84
N THR A 47 -8.17 4.54 -2.77
CA THR A 47 -8.71 4.51 -1.41
C THR A 47 -10.07 5.20 -1.36
N SER A 48 -10.15 6.43 -1.87
CA SER A 48 -11.41 7.19 -1.92
C SER A 48 -12.47 6.56 -2.81
N ALA A 49 -12.10 5.71 -3.77
CA ALA A 49 -13.06 4.97 -4.58
C ALA A 49 -13.66 3.75 -3.85
N PHE A 50 -12.96 3.21 -2.84
CA PHE A 50 -13.39 2.04 -2.08
C PHE A 50 -14.16 2.38 -0.80
N LEU A 51 -13.86 3.51 -0.17
CA LEU A 51 -14.31 3.84 1.19
C LEU A 51 -15.35 4.94 1.19
N SER A 52 -16.15 4.96 2.26
CA SER A 52 -17.07 6.07 2.54
C SER A 52 -16.30 7.29 3.09
N GLU A 53 -16.93 8.47 3.06
CA GLU A 53 -16.34 9.69 3.65
C GLU A 53 -16.05 9.51 5.14
N ASP A 54 -16.96 8.88 5.89
CA ASP A 54 -16.78 8.60 7.32
C ASP A 54 -15.56 7.69 7.58
N ASP A 55 -15.37 6.66 6.75
CA ASP A 55 -14.22 5.75 6.86
C ASP A 55 -12.90 6.46 6.53
N LEU A 56 -12.91 7.38 5.57
CA LEU A 56 -11.73 8.19 5.20
C LEU A 56 -11.35 9.14 6.32
N GLU A 57 -12.33 9.82 6.93
CA GLU A 57 -12.10 10.70 8.07
C GLU A 57 -11.49 9.93 9.25
N ALA A 58 -12.05 8.76 9.58
CA ALA A 58 -11.53 7.90 10.64
C ALA A 58 -10.16 7.28 10.32
N LEU A 59 -9.79 7.16 9.05
CA LEU A 59 -8.49 6.63 8.62
C LEU A 59 -7.36 7.67 8.76
N TRP A 60 -7.68 8.94 8.49
CA TRP A 60 -6.70 10.04 8.49
C TRP A 60 -6.73 10.91 9.74
N ASP A 61 -7.62 10.61 10.70
CA ASP A 61 -7.56 11.21 12.02
C ASP A 61 -6.20 10.90 12.68
N ALA A 62 -5.41 11.96 12.90
CA ALA A 62 -4.06 11.86 13.44
C ALA A 62 -4.05 11.64 14.96
N GLU A 63 -5.15 11.92 15.65
CA GLU A 63 -5.23 11.84 17.12
C GLU A 63 -5.60 10.42 17.60
N GLN A 64 -6.27 9.63 16.76
CA GLN A 64 -6.74 8.29 17.11
C GLN A 64 -6.27 7.24 16.10
N PRO A 65 -5.70 6.10 16.54
CA PRO A 65 -5.43 5.00 15.64
C PRO A 65 -6.74 4.51 15.03
N SER A 66 -6.81 4.48 13.70
CA SER A 66 -8.01 4.05 13.00
C SER A 66 -8.38 2.61 13.40
N PRO A 67 -9.61 2.34 13.87
CA PRO A 67 -10.04 0.99 14.19
C PRO A 67 -10.26 0.14 12.93
N THR A 68 -10.36 0.79 11.76
CA THR A 68 -10.78 0.14 10.50
C THR A 68 -9.60 -0.45 9.72
N GLY A 69 -8.37 0.03 9.95
CA GLY A 69 -7.21 -0.41 9.18
C GLY A 69 -5.98 0.46 9.39
N THR A 70 -4.88 0.11 8.74
CA THR A 70 -3.67 0.93 8.67
C THR A 70 -3.39 1.35 7.24
N THR A 71 -2.87 2.57 7.04
CA THR A 71 -2.42 3.01 5.71
C THR A 71 -1.09 2.37 5.32
N ILE A 72 -0.78 2.39 4.02
CA ILE A 72 0.52 1.96 3.51
C ILE A 72 1.68 2.74 4.16
N PHE A 73 1.48 4.04 4.38
CA PHE A 73 2.51 4.88 4.97
C PHE A 73 2.75 4.51 6.43
N GLN A 74 1.70 4.25 7.23
CA GLN A 74 1.85 3.77 8.60
C GLN A 74 2.67 2.48 8.68
N CYS A 75 2.53 1.58 7.69
CA CYS A 75 3.27 0.33 7.64
C CYS A 75 4.78 0.53 7.40
N ILE A 76 5.15 1.51 6.57
CA ILE A 76 6.55 1.75 6.17
C ILE A 76 7.22 2.88 6.96
N ARG A 77 6.45 3.73 7.65
CA ARG A 77 6.96 4.88 8.41
C ARG A 77 8.13 4.51 9.33
N PRO A 78 8.13 3.39 10.08
CA PRO A 78 9.25 3.09 10.97
C PRO A 78 10.60 2.93 10.26
N LEU A 79 10.62 2.63 8.94
CA LEU A 79 11.84 2.54 8.15
C LEU A 79 12.55 3.89 7.96
N THR A 80 11.82 5.00 8.04
CA THR A 80 12.43 6.35 8.00
C THR A 80 13.13 6.70 9.31
N GLU A 81 12.88 5.94 10.38
CA GLU A 81 13.42 6.15 11.72
C GLU A 81 14.39 5.02 12.13
N VAL A 82 14.10 4.22 13.15
CA VAL A 82 14.94 3.10 13.61
C VAL A 82 14.18 1.77 13.62
N GLY A 83 12.94 1.76 13.14
CA GLY A 83 12.07 0.58 13.14
C GLY A 83 12.12 -0.22 11.84
N ASP A 84 11.31 -1.28 11.78
CA ASP A 84 11.10 -2.14 10.62
C ASP A 84 9.62 -2.07 10.17
N ILE A 85 9.33 -2.67 9.01
CA ILE A 85 8.00 -2.71 8.40
C ILE A 85 6.98 -3.32 9.37
N LEU A 86 5.84 -2.64 9.52
CA LEU A 86 4.71 -3.17 10.26
C LEU A 86 3.79 -3.97 9.34
N ALA A 87 3.20 -5.04 9.89
CA ALA A 87 2.18 -5.78 9.18
C ALA A 87 0.92 -4.91 9.02
N PRO A 88 0.32 -4.85 7.83
CA PRO A 88 -0.86 -4.05 7.60
C PRO A 88 -2.07 -4.63 8.35
N HIS A 89 -2.96 -3.77 8.82
CA HIS A 89 -4.34 -4.14 9.14
C HIS A 89 -5.20 -3.75 7.94
N THR A 90 -5.55 -4.74 7.11
CA THR A 90 -6.29 -4.48 5.86
C THR A 90 -7.76 -4.17 6.12
N GLN A 91 -8.28 -3.17 5.42
CA GLN A 91 -9.71 -2.87 5.43
C GLN A 91 -10.46 -3.90 4.59
N ARG A 92 -11.53 -4.44 5.16
CA ARG A 92 -12.37 -5.44 4.49
C ARG A 92 -13.42 -4.75 3.64
N ILE A 93 -13.36 -4.92 2.33
CA ILE A 93 -14.38 -4.43 1.39
C ILE A 93 -15.49 -5.47 1.23
N ASN A 94 -15.13 -6.75 1.05
CA ASN A 94 -16.07 -7.86 1.06
C ASN A 94 -15.41 -9.16 1.61
N SER A 95 -15.95 -10.34 1.34
CA SER A 95 -15.37 -11.61 1.82
C SER A 95 -14.05 -12.03 1.14
N ARG A 96 -13.73 -11.46 -0.02
CA ARG A 96 -12.57 -11.81 -0.85
C ARG A 96 -11.75 -10.61 -1.32
N LEU A 97 -12.24 -9.39 -1.10
CA LEU A 97 -11.59 -8.14 -1.47
C LEU A 97 -11.27 -7.33 -0.22
N HIS A 98 -10.00 -7.01 -0.07
CA HIS A 98 -9.47 -6.17 0.99
C HIS A 98 -8.67 -5.01 0.39
N LEU A 99 -8.47 -3.97 1.19
CA LEU A 99 -7.76 -2.76 0.83
C LEU A 99 -6.63 -2.49 1.83
N VAL A 100 -5.45 -2.16 1.32
CA VAL A 100 -4.43 -1.40 2.05
C VAL A 100 -4.54 0.04 1.57
N PRO A 101 -5.06 0.95 2.41
CA PRO A 101 -5.27 2.34 2.03
C PRO A 101 -3.98 3.11 1.72
N GLY A 102 -4.13 4.10 0.87
CA GLY A 102 -3.13 5.12 0.56
C GLY A 102 -3.06 6.17 1.66
N ASP A 103 -2.06 7.03 1.57
CA ASP A 103 -1.80 8.09 2.55
C ASP A 103 -1.15 9.29 1.85
N LEU A 104 -1.63 10.49 2.15
CA LEU A 104 -1.06 11.73 1.63
C LEU A 104 0.41 11.91 2.05
N SER A 105 0.78 11.37 3.21
CA SER A 105 2.14 11.41 3.76
C SER A 105 3.13 10.59 2.92
N LEU A 106 2.65 9.74 2.01
CA LEU A 106 3.49 8.96 1.12
C LEU A 106 4.33 9.85 0.18
N ALA A 107 3.87 11.07 -0.12
CA ALA A 107 4.64 12.03 -0.91
C ALA A 107 6.02 12.33 -0.30
N GLY A 108 6.11 12.42 1.04
CA GLY A 108 7.39 12.63 1.72
C GLY A 108 8.30 11.39 1.73
N PHE A 109 7.73 10.19 1.53
CA PHE A 109 8.50 8.96 1.46
C PHE A 109 9.22 8.80 0.10
N GLU A 110 8.73 9.47 -0.96
CA GLU A 110 9.38 9.47 -2.29
C GLU A 110 10.81 10.02 -2.23
N ASP A 111 11.03 11.08 -1.44
CA ASP A 111 12.36 11.65 -1.22
C ASP A 111 13.30 10.63 -0.58
N PHE A 112 12.79 9.80 0.33
CA PHE A 112 13.55 8.76 1.00
C PHE A 112 13.93 7.64 0.04
N LEU A 113 13.01 7.20 -0.83
CA LEU A 113 13.29 6.24 -1.90
C LEU A 113 14.37 6.76 -2.87
N SER A 114 14.29 8.04 -3.24
CA SER A 114 15.25 8.69 -4.13
C SER A 114 16.67 8.75 -3.54
N GLN A 115 16.78 9.00 -2.22
CA GLN A 115 18.08 9.01 -1.51
C GLN A 115 18.69 7.61 -1.35
N GLU A 116 17.85 6.60 -1.09
CA GLU A 116 18.31 5.23 -0.84
C GLU A 116 18.59 4.45 -2.12
N TRP A 117 17.98 4.83 -3.24
CA TRP A 117 18.19 4.16 -4.54
C TRP A 117 19.66 4.10 -4.97
N PRO A 118 20.44 5.21 -4.98
CA PRO A 118 21.87 5.15 -5.28
C PRO A 118 22.67 4.35 -4.24
N ARG A 119 22.27 4.40 -2.96
CA ARG A 119 22.98 3.68 -1.88
C ARG A 119 22.86 2.17 -2.03
N ALA A 120 21.72 1.69 -2.53
CA ALA A 120 21.51 0.27 -2.82
C ALA A 120 22.43 -0.26 -3.95
N LEU A 121 23.02 0.62 -4.75
CA LEU A 121 23.98 0.29 -5.82
C LEU A 121 25.44 0.44 -5.37
N GLY A 122 25.68 0.89 -4.13
CA GLY A 122 27.00 1.12 -3.57
C GLY A 122 27.65 -0.14 -2.99
N SER A 123 28.72 0.07 -2.22
CA SER A 123 29.48 -0.99 -1.53
C SER A 123 29.29 -0.98 0.00
N GLU A 124 28.49 -0.04 0.51
CA GLU A 124 28.14 0.07 1.93
C GLU A 124 27.14 -1.02 2.35
N PRO A 125 26.85 -1.23 3.65
CA PRO A 125 25.89 -2.24 4.09
C PRO A 125 24.52 -2.09 3.41
N LEU A 126 24.25 -2.99 2.45
CA LEU A 126 23.10 -2.88 1.54
C LEU A 126 21.75 -3.24 2.19
N TYR A 127 21.76 -3.81 3.39
CA TYR A 127 20.56 -4.30 4.08
C TYR A 127 19.47 -3.24 4.16
N ARG A 128 19.82 -2.04 4.63
CA ARG A 128 18.84 -0.97 4.88
C ARG A 128 18.27 -0.37 3.58
N PRO A 129 19.10 0.01 2.58
CA PRO A 129 18.59 0.42 1.27
C PRO A 129 17.66 -0.62 0.63
N PHE A 130 18.02 -1.91 0.64
CA PHE A 130 17.15 -2.95 0.08
C PHE A 130 15.85 -3.12 0.85
N ARG A 131 15.88 -3.02 2.19
CA ARG A 131 14.65 -3.06 3.00
C ARG A 131 13.69 -1.94 2.63
N ILE A 132 14.21 -0.74 2.40
CA ILE A 132 13.42 0.45 2.05
C ILE A 132 12.86 0.32 0.62
N LEU A 133 13.70 -0.03 -0.35
CA LEU A 133 13.28 -0.17 -1.75
C LEU A 133 12.29 -1.32 -1.98
N SER A 134 12.31 -2.34 -1.13
CA SER A 134 11.38 -3.48 -1.19
C SER A 134 10.18 -3.33 -0.25
N ALA A 135 10.04 -2.21 0.47
CA ALA A 135 9.06 -2.06 1.54
C ALA A 135 7.62 -2.27 1.05
N PHE A 136 7.22 -1.65 -0.06
CA PHE A 136 5.87 -1.81 -0.61
C PHE A 136 5.55 -3.25 -1.00
N TRP A 137 6.52 -3.96 -1.59
CA TRP A 137 6.34 -5.37 -1.94
C TRP A 137 6.20 -6.23 -0.69
N GLN A 138 7.00 -5.98 0.35
CA GLN A 138 6.90 -6.70 1.62
C GLN A 138 5.53 -6.47 2.28
N VAL A 139 5.05 -5.22 2.34
CA VAL A 139 3.69 -4.93 2.85
C VAL A 139 2.63 -5.65 2.01
N ALA A 140 2.78 -5.68 0.68
CA ALA A 140 1.86 -6.40 -0.20
C ALA A 140 1.82 -7.92 0.08
N GLN A 141 2.98 -8.54 0.32
CA GLN A 141 3.04 -9.95 0.68
C GLN A 141 2.42 -10.22 2.05
N LEU A 142 2.72 -9.39 3.06
CA LEU A 142 2.15 -9.52 4.40
C LEU A 142 0.62 -9.38 4.36
N ALA A 143 0.10 -8.40 3.62
CA ALA A 143 -1.33 -8.21 3.42
C ALA A 143 -1.98 -9.43 2.75
N ALA A 144 -1.31 -9.99 1.74
CA ALA A 144 -1.82 -11.15 1.02
C ALA A 144 -1.83 -12.40 1.92
N GLU A 145 -0.79 -12.63 2.71
CA GLU A 145 -0.69 -13.77 3.64
C GLU A 145 -1.80 -13.74 4.70
N GLN A 146 -2.06 -12.57 5.30
CA GLN A 146 -3.16 -12.39 6.26
C GLN A 146 -4.53 -12.74 5.68
N ASN A 147 -4.73 -12.47 4.39
CA ASN A 147 -5.98 -12.68 3.67
C ASN A 147 -6.00 -13.97 2.85
N SER A 148 -5.03 -14.88 3.06
CA SER A 148 -4.92 -16.14 2.32
C SER A 148 -5.69 -17.30 2.94
N ALA A 149 -6.23 -17.17 4.15
CA ALA A 149 -6.98 -18.22 4.85
C ALA A 149 -8.43 -18.35 4.36
#